data_AF-A0A961JVZ5-F1
#
_entry.id   AF-A0A961JVZ5-F1
#
_cell.length_a   1.000
_cell.length_b   1.000
_cell.length_c   1.000
_cell.angle_alpha   90.00
_cell.angle_beta   90.00
_cell.angle_gamma   90.00
#
_symmetry.space_group_name_H-M   'P 1'
#
loop_
_entity.id
_entity.type
_entity.pdbx_description
1 polymer ?
#
loop_
_entity_poly.entity_id
_entity_poly.type
_entity_poly.pdbx_seq_one_letter_code
_entity_poly.pdbx_strand_id
1 'polypeptide(L)'
;MKRTTFSTLLCIGLTTTAAASDAMAQTSEADAPVNPLKEAYFGEQHVHTGVSMDAFIAGNRLTPDDAYRFAKGEEMMVNGSLHKIKRPLDWVAVTDLRSSWARPTA
;
A
#
# COMPACT_ATOMS: atom_id res chain seq x y z
N MET A 1 19.48 -15.71 64.21
CA MET A 1 18.71 -16.15 63.02
C MET A 1 18.30 -14.91 62.25
N LYS A 2 18.66 -14.88 60.97
CA LYS A 2 18.69 -13.71 60.06
C LYS A 2 17.27 -13.19 59.75
N ARG A 3 17.12 -11.87 59.57
CA ARG A 3 16.26 -11.22 58.56
C ARG A 3 16.50 -9.71 58.57
N THR A 4 17.45 -9.31 57.74
CA THR A 4 17.78 -7.95 57.34
C THR A 4 16.71 -7.43 56.38
N THR A 5 16.13 -6.26 56.64
CA THR A 5 15.30 -5.54 55.66
C THR A 5 15.91 -4.17 55.40
N PHE A 6 16.64 -4.06 54.29
CA PHE A 6 17.02 -2.78 53.69
C PHE A 6 15.87 -2.31 52.80
N SER A 7 15.22 -1.22 53.21
CA SER A 7 14.28 -0.48 52.35
C SER A 7 15.10 0.47 51.48
N THR A 8 15.36 0.05 50.24
CA THR A 8 15.93 0.94 49.23
C THR A 8 14.76 1.46 48.39
N LEU A 9 14.39 2.71 48.62
CA LEU A 9 13.51 3.45 47.70
C LEU A 9 14.31 3.69 46.42
N LEU A 10 14.10 2.86 45.40
CA LEU A 10 14.67 3.08 44.08
C LEU A 10 13.67 3.88 43.25
N CYS A 11 13.92 5.19 43.12
CA CYS A 11 13.26 6.03 42.12
C CYS A 11 13.61 5.50 40.74
N ILE A 12 12.68 4.75 40.12
CA ILE A 12 12.80 4.38 38.70
C ILE A 12 12.49 5.65 37.91
N GLY A 13 13.55 6.31 37.44
CA GLY A 13 13.47 7.44 36.52
C GLY A 13 12.76 7.01 35.25
N LEU A 14 11.63 7.65 34.97
CA LEU A 14 10.93 7.51 33.70
C LEU A 14 11.74 8.26 32.64
N THR A 15 12.64 7.55 31.96
CA THR A 15 13.30 8.07 30.76
C THR A 15 12.27 8.08 29.63
N THR A 16 11.70 9.25 29.34
CA THR A 16 10.93 9.48 28.12
C THR A 16 11.89 9.42 26.93
N THR A 17 11.89 8.32 26.19
CA THR A 17 12.51 8.28 24.86
C THR A 17 11.64 9.10 23.92
N ALA A 18 12.10 10.29 23.53
CA ALA A 18 11.51 11.02 22.42
C ALA A 18 11.67 10.18 21.15
N ALA A 19 10.58 9.75 20.54
CA ALA A 19 10.59 9.15 19.22
C ALA A 19 11.05 10.24 18.23
N ALA A 20 12.24 10.07 17.64
CA ALA A 20 12.65 10.86 16.50
C ALA A 20 11.74 10.48 15.33
N SER A 21 10.82 11.36 14.94
CA SER A 21 10.14 11.23 13.66
C SER A 21 11.17 11.44 12.57
N ASP A 22 11.45 10.39 11.79
CA ASP A 22 12.11 10.55 10.50
C ASP A 22 11.29 11.52 9.66
N ALA A 23 11.85 12.71 9.43
CA ALA A 23 11.26 13.70 8.55
C ALA A 23 11.35 13.16 7.12
N MET A 24 10.25 12.61 6.62
CA MET A 24 10.07 12.32 5.20
C MET A 24 10.26 13.63 4.44
N ALA A 25 11.32 13.72 3.63
CA ALA A 25 11.58 14.87 2.79
C ALA A 25 10.37 15.09 1.87
N GLN A 26 9.67 16.20 2.04
CA GLN A 26 8.59 16.59 1.14
C GLN A 26 9.22 17.20 -0.12
N THR A 27 9.40 16.38 -1.15
CA THR A 27 9.65 16.88 -2.50
C THR A 27 8.44 17.66 -2.97
N SER A 28 8.66 18.92 -3.35
CA SER A 28 7.61 19.77 -3.89
C SER A 28 7.40 19.48 -5.37
N GLU A 29 6.22 19.80 -5.90
CA GLU A 29 5.95 19.65 -7.34
C GLU A 29 6.91 20.50 -8.20
N ALA A 30 7.48 21.57 -7.64
CA ALA A 30 8.50 22.40 -8.29
C ALA A 30 9.84 21.68 -8.49
N ASP A 31 10.11 20.59 -7.76
CA ASP A 31 11.33 19.79 -7.90
C ASP A 31 11.17 18.68 -8.95
N ALA A 32 9.97 18.49 -9.52
CA ALA A 32 9.73 17.46 -10.51
C ALA A 32 10.48 17.77 -11.83
N PRO A 33 11.23 16.80 -12.40
CA PRO A 33 11.92 16.99 -13.66
C PRO A 33 10.93 17.25 -14.80
N VAL A 34 11.18 18.30 -15.57
CA VAL A 34 10.36 18.64 -16.75
C VAL A 34 10.66 17.67 -17.88
N ASN A 35 9.62 17.05 -18.46
CA ASN A 35 9.77 16.25 -19.67
C ASN A 35 9.97 17.17 -20.90
N PRO A 36 11.16 17.22 -21.52
CA PRO A 36 11.42 18.10 -22.67
C PRO A 36 10.67 17.69 -23.93
N LEU A 37 10.32 16.41 -24.05
CA LEU A 37 9.62 15.84 -25.20
C LEU A 37 8.09 16.02 -25.09
N LYS A 38 7.58 16.42 -23.91
CA LYS A 38 6.16 16.60 -23.61
C LYS A 38 5.32 15.36 -23.99
N GLU A 39 5.87 14.18 -23.70
CA GLU A 39 5.20 12.92 -24.00
C GLU A 39 3.91 12.82 -23.18
N ALA A 40 2.85 12.33 -23.83
CA ALA A 40 1.60 12.01 -23.15
C ALA A 40 1.66 10.56 -22.66
N TYR A 41 1.44 10.36 -21.36
CA TYR A 41 1.34 9.04 -20.75
C TYR A 41 -0.14 8.67 -20.55
N PHE A 42 -0.49 7.45 -20.91
CA PHE A 42 -1.85 6.92 -20.79
C PHE A 42 -1.86 5.75 -19.82
N GLY A 43 -2.74 5.83 -18.84
CA GLY A 43 -2.90 4.81 -17.82
C GLY A 43 -4.31 4.73 -17.30
N GLU A 44 -4.52 3.87 -16.31
CA GLU A 44 -5.80 3.74 -15.61
C GLU A 44 -5.70 4.22 -14.17
N GLN A 45 -6.62 5.08 -13.74
CA GLN A 45 -6.66 5.70 -12.44
C GLN A 45 -7.39 4.89 -11.37
N HIS A 46 -8.31 4.00 -11.75
CA HIS A 46 -9.24 3.39 -10.81
C HIS A 46 -9.45 1.90 -11.10
N VAL A 47 -8.44 1.09 -10.73
CA VAL A 47 -8.54 -0.37 -10.85
C VAL A 47 -8.81 -1.01 -9.49
N HIS A 48 -9.87 -1.80 -9.41
CA HIS A 48 -10.14 -2.67 -8.29
C HIS A 48 -9.64 -4.09 -8.57
N THR A 49 -9.10 -4.73 -7.54
CA THR A 49 -8.64 -6.11 -7.52
C THR A 49 -9.51 -6.94 -6.58
N GLY A 50 -9.26 -8.25 -6.51
CA GLY A 50 -9.92 -9.14 -5.55
C GLY A 50 -9.67 -8.78 -4.08
N VAL A 51 -8.75 -7.84 -3.78
CA VAL A 51 -8.54 -7.31 -2.42
C VAL A 51 -9.67 -6.35 -2.02
N SER A 52 -10.31 -5.66 -2.97
CA SER A 52 -11.46 -4.79 -2.67
C SER A 52 -12.71 -5.59 -2.37
N MET A 53 -13.47 -5.17 -1.35
CA MET A 53 -14.68 -5.88 -0.89
C MET A 53 -15.75 -5.99 -1.98
N ASP A 54 -16.03 -4.89 -2.68
CA ASP A 54 -17.03 -4.83 -3.75
C ASP A 54 -16.65 -5.71 -4.95
N ALA A 55 -15.39 -5.63 -5.41
CA ALA A 55 -14.87 -6.46 -6.48
C ALA A 55 -14.85 -7.94 -6.09
N PHE A 56 -14.51 -8.27 -4.85
CA PHE A 56 -14.57 -9.64 -4.35
C PHE A 56 -16.00 -10.18 -4.32
N ILE A 57 -16.97 -9.38 -3.85
CA ILE A 57 -18.40 -9.76 -3.86
C ILE A 57 -18.89 -9.92 -5.31
N ALA A 58 -18.42 -9.09 -6.23
CA ALA A 58 -18.69 -9.21 -7.67
C ALA A 58 -17.97 -10.39 -8.36
N GLY A 59 -17.18 -11.17 -7.62
CA GLY A 59 -16.54 -12.39 -8.13
C GLY A 59 -15.12 -12.20 -8.67
N ASN A 60 -14.55 -10.99 -8.60
CA ASN A 60 -13.15 -10.78 -8.99
C ASN A 60 -12.21 -11.51 -8.01
N ARG A 61 -11.28 -12.28 -8.54
CA ARG A 61 -10.25 -13.02 -7.78
C ARG A 61 -8.83 -12.66 -8.22
N LEU A 62 -8.68 -11.75 -9.17
CA LEU A 62 -7.38 -11.31 -9.66
C LEU A 62 -6.67 -10.43 -8.63
N THR A 63 -5.36 -10.60 -8.51
CA THR A 63 -4.53 -9.88 -7.54
C THR A 63 -4.06 -8.53 -8.10
N PRO A 64 -3.52 -7.63 -7.26
CA PRO A 64 -2.82 -6.44 -7.74
C PRO A 64 -1.67 -6.74 -8.72
N ASP A 65 -0.95 -7.85 -8.51
CA ASP A 65 0.12 -8.28 -9.41
C ASP A 65 -0.44 -8.69 -10.78
N ASP A 66 -1.59 -9.37 -10.80
CA ASP A 66 -2.27 -9.70 -12.06
C ASP A 66 -2.75 -8.44 -12.79
N ALA A 67 -3.26 -7.44 -12.04
CA ALA A 67 -3.62 -6.14 -12.62
C ALA A 67 -2.41 -5.43 -13.23
N TYR A 68 -1.25 -5.46 -12.56
CA TYR A 68 0.00 -4.91 -13.10
C TYR A 68 0.45 -5.65 -14.38
N ARG A 69 0.43 -6.98 -14.37
CA ARG A 69 0.78 -7.82 -15.53
C ARG A 69 -0.16 -7.59 -16.70
N PHE A 70 -1.47 -7.49 -16.43
CA PHE A 70 -2.47 -7.14 -17.44
C PHE A 70 -2.19 -5.75 -18.04
N ALA A 71 -1.86 -4.76 -17.20
CA ALA A 71 -1.46 -3.42 -17.65
C ALA A 71 -0.16 -3.43 -18.48
N LYS A 72 0.75 -4.39 -18.27
CA LYS A 72 1.92 -4.63 -19.13
C LYS A 72 1.58 -5.32 -20.46
N GLY A 73 0.32 -5.70 -20.69
CA GLY A 73 -0.14 -6.35 -21.91
C GLY A 73 -0.07 -7.88 -21.87
N GLU A 74 0.11 -8.48 -20.69
CA GLU A 74 -0.09 -9.92 -20.52
C GLU A 74 -1.57 -10.28 -20.62
N GLU A 75 -1.84 -11.51 -21.03
CA GLU A 75 -3.19 -12.03 -21.13
C GLU A 75 -3.65 -12.58 -19.77
N MET A 76 -4.87 -12.25 -19.37
CA MET A 76 -5.46 -12.70 -18.10
C MET A 76 -6.78 -13.43 -18.33
N MET A 77 -6.99 -14.49 -17.56
CA MET A 77 -8.27 -15.20 -17.53
C MET A 77 -9.25 -14.42 -16.65
N VAL A 78 -10.35 -13.96 -17.24
CA VAL A 78 -11.44 -13.27 -16.54
C VAL A 78 -12.74 -13.98 -16.88
N ASN A 79 -13.45 -14.48 -15.87
CA ASN A 79 -14.74 -15.15 -16.02
C ASN A 79 -14.75 -16.28 -17.08
N GLY A 80 -13.66 -17.03 -17.18
CA GLY A 80 -13.54 -18.18 -18.10
C GLY A 80 -13.13 -17.82 -19.53
N SER A 81 -12.85 -16.54 -19.81
CA SER A 81 -12.32 -16.09 -21.10
C SER A 81 -11.01 -15.34 -20.94
N LEU A 82 -10.11 -15.54 -21.90
CA LEU A 82 -8.85 -14.79 -21.96
C LEU A 82 -9.12 -13.38 -22.47
N HIS A 83 -8.53 -12.40 -21.78
CA HIS A 83 -8.62 -10.99 -22.12
C HIS A 83 -7.21 -10.41 -22.21
N LYS A 84 -7.02 -9.47 -23.14
CA LYS A 84 -5.76 -8.76 -23.34
C LYS A 84 -6.02 -7.33 -23.82
N ILE A 85 -5.30 -6.37 -23.27
CA ILE A 85 -5.34 -4.98 -23.73
C ILE A 85 -4.56 -4.81 -25.04
N LYS A 86 -5.06 -3.94 -25.93
CA LYS A 86 -4.49 -3.72 -27.26
C LYS A 86 -3.05 -3.18 -27.23
N ARG A 87 -2.73 -2.37 -26.22
CA ARG A 87 -1.39 -1.83 -25.95
C ARG A 87 -1.13 -1.83 -24.45
N PRO A 88 0.12 -2.01 -24.00
CA PRO A 88 0.48 -1.80 -22.60
C PRO A 88 0.17 -0.36 -22.15
N LEU A 89 -0.16 -0.20 -20.88
CA LEU A 89 -0.34 1.09 -20.21
C LEU A 89 0.99 1.62 -19.70
N ASP A 90 1.10 2.94 -19.65
CA ASP A 90 2.28 3.62 -19.11
C ASP A 90 2.27 3.58 -17.57
N TRP A 91 1.07 3.58 -16.98
CA TRP A 91 0.85 3.45 -15.54
C TRP A 91 -0.52 2.84 -15.24
N VAL A 92 -0.68 2.30 -14.04
CA VAL A 92 -1.97 1.84 -13.51
C VAL A 92 -2.00 2.10 -12.02
N ALA A 93 -3.12 2.63 -11.53
CA ALA A 93 -3.38 2.82 -10.11
C ALA A 93 -4.38 1.76 -9.63
N VAL A 94 -3.93 0.94 -8.68
CA VAL A 94 -4.81 0.03 -7.94
C VAL A 94 -5.39 0.78 -6.76
N THR A 95 -6.70 0.95 -6.76
CA THR A 95 -7.45 1.80 -5.82
C THR A 95 -8.51 0.98 -5.08
N ASP A 96 -8.07 -0.10 -4.43
CA ASP A 96 -8.95 -0.95 -3.64
C ASP A 96 -9.54 -0.20 -2.43
N LEU A 97 -10.74 -0.61 -2.02
CA LEU A 97 -11.36 -0.07 -0.82
C LEU A 97 -10.52 -0.39 0.42
N ARG A 98 -10.41 0.57 1.34
CA ARG A 98 -9.92 0.30 2.69
C ARG A 98 -10.95 -0.56 3.42
N SER A 99 -10.62 -1.81 3.70
CA SER A 99 -11.41 -2.64 4.60
C SER A 99 -11.28 -2.16 6.05
N SER A 100 -12.34 -1.61 6.64
CA SER A 100 -12.40 -1.39 8.10
C SER A 100 -12.60 -2.68 8.90
N TRP A 101 -12.96 -3.78 8.24
CA TRP A 101 -13.13 -5.11 8.85
C TRP A 101 -11.81 -5.84 9.14
N ALA A 102 -10.68 -5.36 8.60
CA ALA A 102 -9.35 -5.93 8.81
C ALA A 102 -8.66 -5.41 10.09
N ARG A 103 -9.41 -5.12 11.17
CA ARG A 103 -8.77 -4.95 12.48
C ARG A 103 -8.44 -6.35 13.00
N PRO A 104 -7.17 -6.71 13.21
CA PRO A 104 -6.86 -7.84 14.06
C PRO A 104 -7.44 -7.48 15.44
N THR A 105 -8.37 -8.28 15.93
CA THR A 105 -8.66 -8.30 17.37
C THR A 105 -7.35 -8.72 18.03
N ALA A 106 -6.68 -7.77 18.66
CA ALA A 106 -5.64 -8.04 19.63
C ALA A 106 -6.22 -8.81 20.83
#